data_AF-A0A3M3B572-F1
#
_entry.id   AF-A0A3M3B572-F1
#
_cell.length_a   1.000
_cell.length_b   1.000
_cell.length_c   1.000
_cell.angle_alpha   90.00
_cell.angle_beta   90.00
_cell.angle_gamma   90.00
#
_symmetry.space_group_name_H-M   'P 1'
#
loop_
_entity.id
_entity.type
_entity.pdbx_description
1 polymer ?
#
loop_
_entity_poly.entity_id
_entity_poly.type
_entity_poly.pdbx_seq_one_letter_code
_entity_poly.pdbx_strand_id
1 'polypeptide(L)'
;MNASIADACREGAMDNNDSMADFESTLKRHAQELVTSLEKGRFGEAVQLIHELNQTRDRGLYQEVGKLTRELHSAIVNFHIDPHMPQAEEVSQITDATERLSYVVRLTENAANRTMDLVEESTPIMNGLSSDAKALSEDWGRFMRREIGAEEFRELAKRVDGFLTRTEKESHTVSAHLNDILLAQDYQDLTGQVIKRVTQLVTEVEGNLLKLVLMASHVDRF
;
A
#
# COMPACT_ATOMS: atom_id res chain seq x y z
N MET A 1 -20.81 1.73 -9.86
CA MET A 1 -20.01 1.47 -8.65
C MET A 1 -20.22 2.50 -7.54
N ASN A 2 -20.41 3.80 -7.83
CA ASN A 2 -20.65 4.83 -6.79
C ASN A 2 -22.02 4.75 -6.06
N ALA A 3 -23.04 4.12 -6.61
CA ALA A 3 -24.34 4.00 -5.95
C ALA A 3 -24.33 3.02 -4.75
N SER A 4 -23.53 1.94 -4.83
CA SER A 4 -23.49 0.88 -3.82
C SER A 4 -22.74 1.28 -2.55
N ILE A 5 -21.77 2.20 -2.65
CA ILE A 5 -21.00 2.72 -1.50
C ILE A 5 -21.83 3.78 -0.74
N ALA A 6 -22.57 4.61 -1.48
CA ALA A 6 -23.47 5.59 -0.89
C ALA A 6 -24.62 4.92 -0.11
N ASP A 7 -25.19 3.82 -0.63
CA ASP A 7 -26.23 3.05 0.06
C ASP A 7 -25.69 2.30 1.29
N ALA A 8 -24.49 1.69 1.22
CA ALA A 8 -23.87 1.01 2.37
C ALA A 8 -23.51 1.98 3.52
N CYS A 9 -23.03 3.19 3.20
CA CYS A 9 -22.81 4.24 4.22
C CYS A 9 -24.13 4.77 4.80
N ARG A 10 -25.23 4.74 4.04
CA ARG A 10 -26.55 5.21 4.47
C ARG A 10 -27.25 4.17 5.36
N GLU A 11 -27.14 2.89 5.04
CA GLU A 11 -27.59 1.77 5.89
C GLU A 11 -26.84 1.72 7.23
N GLY A 12 -25.49 1.86 7.21
CA GLY A 12 -24.69 1.89 8.44
C GLY A 12 -24.95 3.11 9.34
N ALA A 13 -25.42 4.23 8.77
CA ALA A 13 -25.81 5.42 9.52
C ALA A 13 -27.23 5.34 10.10
N MET A 14 -28.15 4.62 9.45
CA MET A 14 -29.52 4.39 9.97
C MET A 14 -29.51 3.43 11.17
N ASP A 15 -28.73 2.35 11.12
CA ASP A 15 -28.61 1.38 12.24
C ASP A 15 -27.98 1.99 13.51
N ASN A 16 -26.99 2.87 13.37
CA ASN A 16 -26.36 3.55 14.53
C ASN A 16 -27.30 4.54 15.22
N ASN A 17 -28.21 5.16 14.45
CA ASN A 17 -29.14 6.16 15.00
C ASN A 17 -30.29 5.50 15.77
N ASP A 18 -30.75 4.32 15.32
CA ASP A 18 -31.81 3.55 16.01
C ASP A 18 -31.33 2.94 17.33
N SER A 19 -30.11 2.38 17.37
CA SER A 19 -29.53 1.82 18.61
C SER A 19 -29.33 2.90 19.70
N MET A 20 -28.89 4.09 19.29
CA MET A 20 -28.64 5.20 20.21
C MET A 20 -29.94 5.85 20.71
N ALA A 21 -30.96 5.94 19.85
CA ALA A 21 -32.30 6.39 20.22
C ALA A 21 -32.99 5.41 21.20
N ASP A 22 -32.80 4.10 21.02
CA ASP A 22 -33.35 3.08 21.89
C ASP A 22 -32.70 3.10 23.29
N PHE A 23 -31.38 3.32 23.34
CA PHE A 23 -30.64 3.53 24.58
C PHE A 23 -31.10 4.79 25.32
N GLU A 24 -31.27 5.92 24.63
CA GLU A 24 -31.75 7.17 25.24
C GLU A 24 -33.17 7.03 25.83
N SER A 25 -34.05 6.30 25.14
CA SER A 25 -35.41 6.02 25.60
C SER A 25 -35.40 5.15 26.88
N THR A 26 -34.54 4.14 26.91
CA THR A 26 -34.35 3.22 28.02
C THR A 26 -33.73 3.94 29.23
N LEU A 27 -32.77 4.82 28.99
CA LEU A 27 -32.13 5.66 30.00
C LEU A 27 -33.14 6.60 30.69
N LYS A 28 -33.99 7.28 29.91
CA LYS A 28 -35.04 8.16 30.44
C LYS A 28 -36.03 7.41 31.33
N ARG A 29 -36.46 6.22 30.89
CA ARG A 29 -37.39 5.38 31.66
C ARG A 29 -36.77 4.95 33.00
N HIS A 30 -35.56 4.41 32.98
CA HIS A 30 -34.89 3.97 34.20
C HIS A 30 -34.53 5.13 35.14
N ALA A 31 -34.24 6.32 34.62
CA ALA A 31 -34.03 7.52 35.44
C ALA A 31 -35.31 7.93 36.20
N GLN A 32 -36.47 7.88 35.56
CA GLN A 32 -37.77 8.17 36.21
C GLN A 32 -38.11 7.11 37.28
N GLU A 33 -37.85 5.84 37.00
CA GLU A 33 -38.03 4.73 37.94
C GLU A 33 -37.06 4.83 39.14
N LEU A 34 -35.82 5.28 38.90
CA LEU A 34 -34.81 5.50 39.94
C LEU A 34 -35.23 6.61 40.90
N VAL A 35 -35.65 7.77 40.37
CA VAL A 35 -36.17 8.89 41.17
C VAL A 35 -37.36 8.44 42.01
N THR A 36 -38.32 7.74 41.40
CA THR A 36 -39.51 7.23 42.10
C THR A 36 -39.16 6.25 43.22
N SER A 37 -38.14 5.41 43.03
CA SER A 37 -37.68 4.43 44.01
C SER A 37 -36.96 5.08 45.19
N LEU A 38 -36.16 6.12 44.91
CA LEU A 38 -35.50 6.93 45.94
C LEU A 38 -36.52 7.73 46.78
N GLU A 39 -37.52 8.35 46.14
CA GLU A 39 -38.60 9.09 46.83
C GLU A 39 -39.43 8.21 47.77
N LYS A 40 -39.58 6.92 47.43
CA LYS A 40 -40.31 5.93 48.24
C LYS A 40 -39.44 5.21 49.27
N GLY A 41 -38.16 5.61 49.43
CA GLY A 41 -37.22 5.03 50.38
C GLY A 41 -36.74 3.61 50.04
N ARG A 42 -36.94 3.16 48.79
CA ARG A 42 -36.58 1.81 48.33
C ARG A 42 -35.18 1.79 47.71
N PHE A 43 -34.18 1.93 48.57
CA PHE A 43 -32.77 1.99 48.14
C PHE A 43 -32.27 0.71 47.46
N GLY A 44 -32.83 -0.47 47.81
CA GLY A 44 -32.49 -1.73 47.14
C GLY A 44 -32.90 -1.75 45.66
N GLU A 45 -34.11 -1.28 45.33
CA GLU A 45 -34.57 -1.13 43.95
C GLU A 45 -33.76 -0.08 43.18
N ALA A 46 -33.38 1.02 43.85
CA ALA A 46 -32.55 2.06 43.24
C ALA A 46 -31.15 1.55 42.86
N VAL A 47 -30.50 0.76 43.73
CA VAL A 47 -29.18 0.16 43.43
C VAL A 47 -29.29 -0.88 42.32
N GLN A 48 -30.37 -1.67 42.29
CA GLN A 48 -30.66 -2.62 41.21
C GLN A 48 -30.79 -1.91 39.85
N LEU A 49 -31.56 -0.82 39.81
CA LEU A 49 -31.75 0.00 38.61
C LEU A 49 -30.43 0.60 38.11
N ILE A 50 -29.58 1.10 39.01
CA ILE A 50 -28.23 1.60 38.65
C ILE A 50 -27.37 0.48 38.05
N HIS A 51 -27.46 -0.73 38.60
CA HIS A 51 -26.72 -1.89 38.08
C HIS A 51 -27.20 -2.29 36.68
N GLU A 52 -28.50 -2.34 36.45
CA GLU A 52 -29.10 -2.62 35.14
C GLU A 52 -28.72 -1.58 34.07
N LEU A 53 -28.65 -0.30 34.48
CA LEU A 53 -28.23 0.80 33.63
C LEU A 53 -26.75 0.66 33.21
N ASN A 54 -25.88 0.34 34.16
CA ASN A 54 -24.47 0.07 33.90
C ASN A 54 -24.30 -1.15 32.98
N GLN A 55 -25.03 -2.25 33.22
CA GLN A 55 -24.97 -3.44 32.37
C GLN A 55 -25.44 -3.14 30.94
N THR A 56 -26.49 -2.34 30.77
CA THR A 56 -27.00 -1.94 29.45
C THR A 56 -25.98 -1.10 28.69
N ARG A 57 -25.34 -0.15 29.38
CA ARG A 57 -24.24 0.66 28.83
C ARG A 57 -23.05 -0.21 28.40
N ASP A 58 -22.60 -1.10 29.28
CA ASP A 58 -21.43 -1.95 29.02
C ASP A 58 -21.70 -2.88 27.83
N ARG A 59 -22.92 -3.44 27.71
CA ARG A 59 -23.34 -4.23 26.55
C ARG A 59 -23.30 -3.44 25.23
N GLY A 60 -23.75 -2.19 25.22
CA GLY A 60 -23.68 -1.33 24.04
C GLY A 60 -22.23 -1.08 23.59
N LEU A 61 -21.33 -0.79 24.54
CA LEU A 61 -19.89 -0.66 24.29
C LEU A 61 -19.29 -1.95 23.68
N TYR A 62 -19.61 -3.12 24.24
CA TYR A 62 -19.11 -4.39 23.72
C TYR A 62 -19.61 -4.70 22.31
N GLN A 63 -20.87 -4.37 21.99
CA GLN A 63 -21.43 -4.56 20.65
C GLN A 63 -20.73 -3.70 19.61
N GLU A 64 -20.49 -2.42 19.92
CA GLU A 64 -19.78 -1.50 19.01
C GLU A 64 -18.32 -1.90 18.82
N VAL A 65 -17.61 -2.26 19.89
CA VAL A 65 -16.24 -2.82 19.78
C VAL A 65 -16.23 -4.07 18.90
N GLY A 66 -17.23 -4.94 19.05
CA GLY A 66 -17.40 -6.13 18.21
C GLY A 66 -17.77 -5.85 16.75
N LYS A 67 -18.50 -4.77 16.46
CA LYS A 67 -18.82 -4.31 15.10
C LYS A 67 -17.57 -3.76 14.42
N LEU A 68 -16.83 -2.89 15.10
CA LEU A 68 -15.57 -2.33 14.61
C LEU A 68 -14.49 -3.36 14.35
N THR A 69 -14.35 -4.36 15.25
CA THR A 69 -13.38 -5.44 15.06
C THR A 69 -13.72 -6.25 13.79
N ARG A 70 -15.00 -6.43 13.50
CA ARG A 70 -15.47 -7.11 12.29
C ARG A 70 -15.33 -6.27 11.03
N GLU A 71 -15.61 -4.97 11.09
CA GLU A 71 -15.38 -4.04 9.97
C GLU A 71 -13.88 -3.99 9.62
N LEU A 72 -13.01 -3.84 10.62
CA LEU A 72 -11.56 -3.89 10.46
C LEU A 72 -11.11 -5.22 9.84
N HIS A 73 -11.57 -6.34 10.40
CA HIS A 73 -11.24 -7.66 9.87
C HIS A 73 -11.72 -7.82 8.42
N SER A 74 -12.92 -7.34 8.09
CA SER A 74 -13.48 -7.42 6.74
C SER A 74 -12.71 -6.55 5.75
N ALA A 75 -12.30 -5.34 6.13
CA ALA A 75 -11.47 -4.46 5.30
C ALA A 75 -10.08 -5.07 5.03
N ILE A 76 -9.49 -5.70 6.05
CA ILE A 76 -8.23 -6.45 5.94
C ILE A 76 -8.37 -7.65 4.99
N VAL A 77 -9.42 -8.47 5.17
CA VAL A 77 -9.63 -9.68 4.36
C VAL A 77 -9.96 -9.33 2.91
N ASN A 78 -10.78 -8.30 2.67
CA ASN A 78 -11.18 -7.85 1.33
C ASN A 78 -10.11 -7.02 0.59
N PHE A 79 -8.93 -6.84 1.17
CA PHE A 79 -7.78 -6.27 0.49
C PHE A 79 -7.31 -7.18 -0.65
N HIS A 80 -7.89 -7.03 -1.84
CA HIS A 80 -7.48 -7.76 -3.03
C HIS A 80 -6.32 -7.03 -3.70
N ILE A 81 -5.19 -7.71 -3.83
CA ILE A 81 -4.14 -7.31 -4.79
C ILE A 81 -4.64 -7.71 -6.18
N ASP A 82 -4.32 -6.90 -7.18
CA ASP A 82 -4.82 -7.06 -8.54
C ASP A 82 -4.58 -8.49 -9.08
N PRO A 83 -5.64 -9.22 -9.51
CA PRO A 83 -5.52 -10.59 -9.99
C PRO A 83 -4.69 -10.75 -11.28
N HIS A 84 -4.34 -9.65 -11.95
CA HIS A 84 -3.48 -9.65 -13.13
C HIS A 84 -1.98 -9.69 -12.82
N MET A 85 -1.60 -9.71 -11.54
CA MET A 85 -0.21 -9.92 -11.14
C MET A 85 0.19 -11.37 -11.46
N PRO A 86 1.38 -11.65 -12.03
CA PRO A 86 1.81 -13.01 -12.38
C PRO A 86 1.95 -13.96 -11.17
N GLN A 87 1.81 -13.45 -9.94
CA GLN A 87 1.70 -14.22 -8.69
C GLN A 87 0.42 -13.93 -7.89
N ALA A 88 -0.64 -13.44 -8.55
CA ALA A 88 -1.93 -13.19 -7.90
C ALA A 88 -2.52 -14.42 -7.21
N GLU A 89 -2.23 -15.63 -7.72
CA GLU A 89 -2.60 -16.89 -7.08
C GLU A 89 -1.91 -17.09 -5.72
N GLU A 90 -0.66 -16.64 -5.55
CA GLU A 90 0.04 -16.69 -4.26
C GLU A 90 -0.58 -15.69 -3.28
N VAL A 91 -0.92 -14.49 -3.74
CA VAL A 91 -1.53 -13.46 -2.88
C VAL A 91 -2.95 -13.82 -2.44
N SER A 92 -3.74 -14.44 -3.33
CA SER A 92 -5.10 -14.89 -3.02
C SER A 92 -5.13 -15.93 -1.90
N GLN A 93 -4.01 -16.61 -1.61
CA GLN A 93 -3.88 -17.57 -0.51
C GLN A 93 -3.44 -16.91 0.80
N ILE A 94 -2.94 -15.67 0.77
CA ILE A 94 -2.51 -14.96 1.97
C ILE A 94 -3.75 -14.39 2.66
N THR A 95 -4.12 -14.97 3.80
CA THR A 95 -5.25 -14.50 4.64
C THR A 95 -4.89 -13.37 5.62
N ASP A 96 -3.60 -13.12 5.88
CA ASP A 96 -3.12 -12.11 6.83
C ASP A 96 -2.67 -10.82 6.13
N ALA A 97 -3.20 -9.66 6.56
CA ALA A 97 -2.79 -8.34 6.06
C ALA A 97 -1.30 -8.07 6.26
N THR A 98 -0.71 -8.56 7.35
CA THR A 98 0.72 -8.37 7.65
C THR A 98 1.58 -9.05 6.59
N GLU A 99 1.22 -10.28 6.24
CA GLU A 99 1.90 -11.07 5.23
C GLU A 99 1.71 -10.49 3.82
N ARG A 100 0.53 -9.93 3.51
CA ARG A 100 0.29 -9.17 2.27
C ARG A 100 1.18 -7.92 2.17
N LEU A 101 1.35 -7.18 3.27
CA LEU A 101 2.25 -6.03 3.33
C LEU A 101 3.72 -6.46 3.16
N SER A 102 4.14 -7.53 3.83
CA SER A 102 5.50 -8.08 3.67
C SER A 102 5.76 -8.55 2.24
N TYR A 103 4.75 -9.08 1.56
CA TYR A 103 4.85 -9.47 0.15
C TYR A 103 5.11 -8.26 -0.77
N VAL A 104 4.41 -7.14 -0.55
CA VAL A 104 4.62 -5.88 -1.29
C VAL A 104 6.02 -5.32 -1.08
N VAL A 105 6.52 -5.37 0.17
CA VAL A 105 7.89 -4.94 0.50
C VAL A 105 8.90 -5.79 -0.27
N ARG A 106 8.76 -7.12 -0.23
CA ARG A 106 9.64 -8.04 -0.97
C ARG A 106 9.62 -7.79 -2.49
N LEU A 107 8.44 -7.59 -3.08
CA LEU A 107 8.33 -7.29 -4.51
C LEU A 107 9.03 -5.98 -4.87
N THR A 108 8.85 -4.94 -4.04
CA THR A 108 9.50 -3.64 -4.23
C THR A 108 11.02 -3.77 -4.14
N GLU A 109 11.51 -4.51 -3.15
CA GLU A 109 12.94 -4.75 -2.96
C GLU A 109 13.53 -5.54 -4.15
N ASN A 110 12.85 -6.59 -4.61
CA ASN A 110 13.27 -7.37 -5.77
C ASN A 110 13.32 -6.52 -7.06
N ALA A 111 12.32 -5.68 -7.31
CA ALA A 111 12.30 -4.80 -8.48
C ALA A 111 13.43 -3.75 -8.44
N ALA A 112 13.69 -3.18 -7.26
CA ALA A 112 14.78 -2.22 -7.06
C ALA A 112 16.16 -2.88 -7.25
N ASN A 113 16.39 -4.05 -6.64
CA ASN A 113 17.64 -4.80 -6.78
C ASN A 113 17.86 -5.19 -8.24
N ARG A 114 16.83 -5.74 -8.92
CA ARG A 114 16.93 -6.10 -10.34
C ARG A 114 17.28 -4.90 -11.23
N THR A 115 16.71 -3.74 -10.95
CA THR A 115 17.03 -2.50 -11.67
C THR A 115 18.48 -2.10 -11.45
N MET A 116 18.98 -2.14 -10.21
CA MET A 116 20.38 -1.82 -9.90
C MET A 116 21.34 -2.78 -10.59
N ASP A 117 21.10 -4.09 -10.52
CA ASP A 117 21.95 -5.10 -11.15
C ASP A 117 22.11 -4.84 -12.66
N LEU A 118 20.99 -4.57 -13.36
CA LEU A 118 21.01 -4.31 -14.80
C LEU A 118 21.72 -2.99 -15.15
N VAL A 119 21.64 -1.98 -14.30
CA VAL A 119 22.40 -0.72 -14.44
C VAL A 119 23.88 -0.95 -14.21
N GLU A 120 24.25 -1.72 -13.18
CA GLU A 120 25.64 -2.09 -12.88
C GLU A 120 26.27 -2.91 -14.01
N GLU A 121 25.51 -3.81 -14.64
CA GLU A 121 25.96 -4.58 -15.81
C GLU A 121 26.08 -3.71 -17.08
N SER A 122 25.20 -2.72 -17.26
CA SER A 122 25.20 -1.85 -18.45
C SER A 122 26.28 -0.76 -18.42
N THR A 123 26.64 -0.28 -17.23
CA THR A 123 27.63 0.78 -17.02
C THR A 123 29.02 0.46 -17.62
N PRO A 124 29.65 -0.71 -17.36
CA PRO A 124 30.96 -1.02 -17.93
C PRO A 124 30.93 -1.13 -19.45
N ILE A 125 29.81 -1.60 -20.03
CA ILE A 125 29.63 -1.67 -21.49
C ILE A 125 29.68 -0.27 -22.10
N MET A 126 28.88 0.66 -21.56
CA MET A 126 28.86 2.05 -22.02
C MET A 126 30.21 2.76 -21.84
N ASN A 127 30.89 2.52 -20.72
CA ASN A 127 32.23 3.07 -20.48
C ASN A 127 33.27 2.51 -21.47
N GLY A 128 33.20 1.22 -21.79
CA GLY A 128 34.03 0.57 -22.81
C GLY A 128 33.84 1.22 -24.18
N LEU A 129 32.60 1.31 -24.65
CA LEU A 129 32.26 1.97 -25.91
C LEU A 129 32.73 3.42 -25.96
N SER A 130 32.54 4.19 -24.88
CA SER A 130 32.97 5.58 -24.82
C SER A 130 34.49 5.73 -24.88
N SER A 131 35.23 4.84 -24.23
CA SER A 131 36.70 4.84 -24.22
C SER A 131 37.26 4.51 -25.61
N ASP A 132 36.72 3.46 -26.24
CA ASP A 132 37.10 3.05 -27.59
C ASP A 132 36.77 4.13 -28.63
N ALA A 133 35.58 4.73 -28.55
CA ALA A 133 35.17 5.82 -29.43
C ALA A 133 36.10 7.02 -29.33
N LYS A 134 36.51 7.39 -28.11
CA LYS A 134 37.46 8.48 -27.88
C LYS A 134 38.83 8.18 -28.50
N ALA A 135 39.38 7.00 -28.25
CA ALA A 135 40.66 6.58 -28.81
C ALA A 135 40.63 6.57 -30.35
N LEU A 136 39.56 6.04 -30.95
CA LEU A 136 39.38 6.06 -32.40
C LEU A 136 39.23 7.47 -32.97
N SER A 137 38.53 8.36 -32.27
CA SER A 137 38.38 9.75 -32.68
C SER A 137 39.70 10.51 -32.68
N GLU A 138 40.58 10.25 -31.69
CA GLU A 138 41.91 10.85 -31.63
C GLU A 138 42.79 10.38 -32.80
N ASP A 139 42.81 9.08 -33.08
CA ASP A 139 43.56 8.50 -34.20
C ASP A 139 43.01 8.95 -35.56
N TRP A 140 41.69 9.05 -35.69
CA TRP A 140 41.04 9.61 -36.88
C TRP A 140 41.44 11.08 -37.10
N GLY A 141 41.56 11.87 -36.02
CA GLY A 141 42.07 13.23 -36.08
C GLY A 141 43.51 13.30 -36.58
N ARG A 142 44.39 12.41 -36.11
CA ARG A 142 45.79 12.28 -36.59
C ARG A 142 45.84 11.91 -38.07
N PHE A 143 44.96 11.01 -38.52
CA PHE A 143 44.81 10.68 -39.94
C PHE A 143 44.46 11.90 -40.79
N MET A 144 43.45 12.67 -40.38
CA MET A 144 43.00 13.85 -41.11
C MET A 144 44.07 14.95 -41.20
N ARG A 145 44.97 15.04 -40.20
CA ARG A 145 46.14 15.93 -40.22
C ARG A 145 47.34 15.38 -41.01
N ARG A 146 47.19 14.19 -41.63
CA ARG A 146 48.26 13.47 -42.36
C ARG A 146 49.46 13.11 -41.49
N GLU A 147 49.21 12.86 -40.21
CA GLU A 147 50.23 12.53 -39.20
C GLU A 147 50.49 11.02 -39.06
N ILE A 148 49.83 10.17 -39.86
CA ILE A 148 49.98 8.72 -39.82
C ILE A 148 50.28 8.15 -41.21
N GLY A 149 51.12 7.10 -41.24
CA GLY A 149 51.49 6.40 -42.46
C GLY A 149 50.49 5.32 -42.89
N ALA A 150 50.73 4.69 -44.04
CA ALA A 150 49.86 3.67 -44.61
C ALA A 150 49.68 2.41 -43.72
N GLU A 151 50.69 2.08 -42.91
CA GLU A 151 50.61 0.96 -41.96
C GLU A 151 49.67 1.29 -40.79
N GLU A 152 49.87 2.45 -40.14
CA GLU A 152 49.00 2.94 -39.07
C GLU A 152 47.55 3.10 -39.53
N PHE A 153 47.33 3.54 -40.77
CA PHE A 153 45.99 3.63 -41.34
C PHE A 153 45.32 2.25 -41.49
N ARG A 154 46.05 1.21 -41.92
CA ARG A 154 45.50 -0.15 -42.02
C ARG A 154 45.09 -0.69 -40.65
N GLU A 155 45.87 -0.41 -39.61
CA GLU A 155 45.52 -0.78 -38.24
C GLU A 155 44.33 0.03 -37.69
N LEU A 156 44.26 1.33 -37.99
CA LEU A 156 43.09 2.15 -37.65
C LEU A 156 41.81 1.61 -38.32
N ALA A 157 41.87 1.28 -39.61
CA ALA A 157 40.73 0.73 -40.34
C ALA A 157 40.23 -0.60 -39.72
N LYS A 158 41.14 -1.51 -39.35
CA LYS A 158 40.77 -2.76 -38.63
C LYS A 158 40.14 -2.47 -37.27
N ARG A 159 40.67 -1.50 -36.51
CA ARG A 159 40.12 -1.13 -35.21
C ARG A 159 38.72 -0.51 -35.33
N VAL A 160 38.48 0.31 -36.35
CA VAL A 160 37.16 0.88 -36.65
C VAL A 160 36.17 -0.23 -36.98
N ASP A 161 36.53 -1.17 -37.85
CA ASP A 161 35.68 -2.32 -38.21
C ASP A 161 35.30 -3.17 -36.97
N GLY A 162 36.31 -3.48 -36.14
CA GLY A 162 36.09 -4.18 -34.87
C GLY A 162 35.21 -3.39 -33.89
N PHE A 163 35.38 -2.08 -33.80
CA PHE A 163 34.56 -1.23 -32.95
C PHE A 163 33.10 -1.16 -33.43
N LEU A 164 32.86 -1.03 -34.73
CA LEU A 164 31.50 -1.03 -35.30
C LEU A 164 30.77 -2.34 -34.96
N THR A 165 31.45 -3.49 -35.16
CA THR A 165 30.89 -4.81 -34.84
C THR A 165 30.60 -4.96 -33.34
N ARG A 166 31.52 -4.51 -32.46
CA ARG A 166 31.31 -4.53 -31.01
C ARG A 166 30.15 -3.63 -30.59
N THR A 167 30.09 -2.42 -31.14
CA THR A 167 29.06 -1.42 -30.81
C THR A 167 27.66 -1.95 -31.14
N GLU A 168 27.48 -2.62 -32.27
CA GLU A 168 26.20 -3.25 -32.62
C GLU A 168 25.76 -4.25 -31.55
N LYS A 169 26.65 -5.18 -31.19
CA LYS A 169 26.36 -6.22 -30.19
C LYS A 169 26.09 -5.65 -28.81
N GLU A 170 26.96 -4.75 -28.35
CA GLU A 170 26.88 -4.16 -27.01
C GLU A 170 25.68 -3.22 -26.87
N SER A 171 25.31 -2.49 -27.93
CA SER A 171 24.08 -1.69 -27.96
C SER A 171 22.83 -2.55 -27.86
N HIS A 172 22.80 -3.73 -28.50
CA HIS A 172 21.73 -4.70 -28.32
C HIS A 172 21.63 -5.22 -26.88
N THR A 173 22.75 -5.53 -26.24
CA THR A 173 22.78 -5.95 -24.84
C THR A 173 22.22 -4.87 -23.91
N VAL A 174 22.69 -3.62 -24.05
CA VAL A 174 22.21 -2.50 -23.24
C VAL A 174 20.72 -2.26 -23.50
N SER A 175 20.26 -2.34 -24.75
CA SER A 175 18.84 -2.21 -25.08
C SER A 175 17.99 -3.32 -24.43
N ALA A 176 18.51 -4.55 -24.35
CA ALA A 176 17.84 -5.64 -23.65
C ALA A 176 17.76 -5.36 -22.14
N HIS A 177 18.85 -4.91 -21.52
CA HIS A 177 18.85 -4.52 -20.10
C HIS A 177 17.86 -3.39 -19.80
N LEU A 178 17.79 -2.38 -20.66
CA LEU A 178 16.81 -1.29 -20.50
C LEU A 178 15.36 -1.78 -20.60
N ASN A 179 15.08 -2.76 -21.47
CA ASN A 179 13.76 -3.38 -21.56
C ASN A 179 13.43 -4.19 -20.30
N ASP A 180 14.38 -4.96 -19.79
CA ASP A 180 14.24 -5.70 -18.53
C ASP A 180 14.03 -4.75 -17.33
N ILE A 181 14.69 -3.58 -17.31
CA ILE A 181 14.47 -2.53 -16.31
C ILE A 181 13.04 -2.00 -16.40
N LEU A 182 12.54 -1.69 -17.60
CA LEU A 182 11.16 -1.22 -17.79
C LEU A 182 10.16 -2.26 -17.30
N LEU A 183 10.38 -3.54 -17.62
CA LEU A 183 9.55 -4.63 -17.14
C LEU A 183 9.60 -4.76 -15.60
N ALA A 184 10.78 -4.62 -14.99
CA ALA A 184 10.93 -4.63 -13.54
C ALA A 184 10.21 -3.44 -12.87
N GLN A 185 10.17 -2.28 -13.54
CA GLN A 185 9.51 -1.07 -13.05
C GLN A 185 7.98 -1.08 -13.20
N ASP A 186 7.44 -1.76 -14.20
CA ASP A 186 5.98 -1.96 -14.29
C ASP A 186 5.43 -2.67 -13.04
N TYR A 187 6.21 -3.59 -12.45
CA TYR A 187 5.86 -4.19 -11.15
C TYR A 187 5.89 -3.18 -9.97
N GLN A 188 6.65 -2.10 -10.10
CA GLN A 188 6.72 -1.04 -9.10
C GLN A 188 5.49 -0.11 -9.13
N ASP A 189 4.85 0.08 -10.30
CA ASP A 189 3.56 0.78 -10.36
C ASP A 189 2.48 0.00 -9.59
N LEU A 190 2.49 -1.33 -9.72
CA LEU A 190 1.62 -2.19 -8.92
C LEU A 190 1.89 -2.06 -7.42
N THR A 191 3.15 -2.02 -6.96
CA THR A 191 3.41 -1.80 -5.52
C THR A 191 2.97 -0.42 -5.06
N GLY A 192 3.05 0.61 -5.91
CA GLY A 192 2.47 1.94 -5.65
C GLY A 192 0.94 1.90 -5.44
N GLN A 193 0.22 1.15 -6.27
CA GLN A 193 -1.22 0.93 -6.09
C GLN A 193 -1.53 0.19 -4.79
N VAL A 194 -0.70 -0.79 -4.42
CA VAL A 194 -0.89 -1.53 -3.17
C VAL A 194 -0.62 -0.63 -1.95
N ILE A 195 0.42 0.20 -1.96
CA ILE A 195 0.69 1.19 -0.90
C ILE A 195 -0.51 2.12 -0.73
N LYS A 196 -1.06 2.64 -1.84
CA LYS A 196 -2.24 3.53 -1.80
C LYS A 196 -3.45 2.86 -1.13
N ARG A 197 -3.69 1.58 -1.42
CA ARG A 197 -4.75 0.79 -0.78
C ARG A 197 -4.45 0.57 0.71
N VAL A 198 -3.19 0.28 1.09
CA VAL A 198 -2.80 0.15 2.50
C VAL A 198 -3.03 1.46 3.25
N THR A 199 -2.62 2.61 2.69
CA THR A 199 -2.85 3.92 3.29
C THR A 199 -4.34 4.17 3.51
N GLN A 200 -5.17 3.85 2.51
CA GLN A 200 -6.62 4.00 2.61
C GLN A 200 -7.21 3.11 3.73
N LEU A 201 -6.74 1.86 3.85
CA LEU A 201 -7.15 0.97 4.94
C LEU A 201 -6.77 1.56 6.30
N VAL A 202 -5.51 1.99 6.48
CA VAL A 202 -5.05 2.62 7.74
C VAL A 202 -5.90 3.84 8.10
N THR A 203 -6.20 4.71 7.13
CA THR A 203 -7.07 5.88 7.35
C THR A 203 -8.49 5.48 7.77
N GLU A 204 -9.03 4.39 7.22
CA GLU A 204 -10.34 3.85 7.61
C GLU A 204 -10.31 3.32 9.05
N VAL A 205 -9.25 2.59 9.44
CA VAL A 205 -9.04 2.12 10.82
C VAL A 205 -8.92 3.29 11.79
N GLU A 206 -8.11 4.29 11.47
CA GLU A 206 -7.93 5.49 12.31
C GLU A 206 -9.26 6.23 12.51
N GLY A 207 -10.04 6.43 11.44
CA GLY A 207 -11.36 7.06 11.54
C GLY A 207 -12.32 6.27 12.42
N ASN A 208 -12.26 4.95 12.34
CA ASN A 208 -13.07 4.04 13.13
C ASN A 208 -12.65 4.01 14.62
N LEU A 209 -11.35 4.03 14.93
CA LEU A 209 -10.84 4.19 16.29
C LEU A 209 -11.21 5.55 16.90
N LEU A 210 -11.16 6.62 16.10
CA LEU A 210 -11.62 7.95 16.53
C LEU A 210 -13.11 7.96 16.88
N LYS A 211 -13.96 7.31 16.09
CA LYS A 211 -15.40 7.16 16.42
C LYS A 211 -15.60 6.45 17.75
N LEU A 212 -14.85 5.37 18.02
CA LEU A 212 -14.90 4.67 19.31
C LEU A 212 -14.54 5.59 20.48
N VAL A 213 -13.45 6.34 20.37
CA VAL A 213 -13.02 7.27 21.42
C VAL A 213 -14.05 8.37 21.63
N LEU A 214 -14.63 8.90 20.55
CA LEU A 214 -15.69 9.91 20.64
C LEU A 214 -16.95 9.35 21.31
N MET A 215 -17.39 8.14 20.96
CA MET A 215 -18.54 7.50 21.60
C MET A 215 -18.29 7.21 23.08
N ALA A 216 -17.12 6.67 23.44
CA ALA A 216 -16.72 6.49 24.83
C ALA A 216 -16.69 7.84 25.60
N SER A 217 -16.19 8.91 24.97
CA SER A 217 -16.15 10.25 25.58
C SER A 217 -17.54 10.88 25.76
N HIS A 218 -18.50 10.54 24.88
CA HIS A 218 -19.89 10.97 25.00
C HIS A 218 -20.63 10.24 26.12
N VAL A 219 -20.25 8.99 26.40
CA VAL A 219 -20.77 8.20 27.52
C VAL A 219 -20.22 8.69 28.87
N ASP A 220 -18.97 9.16 28.94
CA ASP A 220 -18.39 9.77 30.15
C ASP A 220 -18.87 11.21 30.44
N ARG A 221 -19.65 11.82 29.53
CA ARG A 221 -20.13 13.21 29.65
C ARG A 221 -21.47 13.37 30.38
N PHE A 222 -22.06 12.29 30.86
CA PHE A 222 -23.30 12.27 31.66
C PHE A 222 -23.10 11.49 32.95
#